data_AF-Q110N2-F1
#
_entry.id   AF-Q110N2-F1
#
_cell.length_a   1.000
_cell.length_b   1.000
_cell.length_c   1.000
_cell.angle_alpha   90.00
_cell.angle_beta   90.00
_cell.angle_gamma   90.00
#
_symmetry.space_group_name_H-M   'P 1'
#
loop_
_entity.id
_entity.type
_entity.pdbx_description
1 polymer ?
#
loop_
_entity_poly.entity_id
_entity_poly.type
_entity_poly.pdbx_seq_one_letter_code
_entity_poly.pdbx_strand_id
1 'polypeptide(L)'
;MNIFGIGLPEMIVILVVALLIFGPKKLPEIGRSLGQAINSFKAGARDFENEFKREAKHLEEGVKVSTSASEPEKVVDVSSATNTNKN
;
A
#
# COMPACT_ATOMS: atom_id res chain seq x y z
N MET A 1 15.43 24.73 -22.26
CA MET A 1 15.95 23.55 -22.99
C MET A 1 15.08 23.36 -24.23
N ASN A 2 15.60 23.66 -25.41
CA ASN A 2 14.85 23.56 -26.67
C ASN A 2 14.93 22.11 -27.17
N ILE A 3 14.15 21.20 -26.57
CA ILE A 3 14.27 19.75 -26.85
C ILE A 3 14.07 19.41 -28.34
N PHE A 4 13.42 20.30 -29.11
CA PHE A 4 13.26 20.16 -30.56
C PHE A 4 13.58 21.45 -31.35
N GLY A 5 14.44 22.34 -30.83
CA GLY A 5 14.80 23.58 -31.54
C GLY A 5 13.64 24.54 -31.83
N ILE A 6 12.48 24.27 -31.24
CA ILE A 6 11.17 24.77 -31.60
C ILE A 6 10.49 25.26 -30.30
N GLY A 7 9.88 26.44 -30.32
CA GLY A 7 9.22 27.05 -29.16
C GLY A 7 7.89 26.39 -28.80
N LEU A 8 7.25 26.90 -27.73
CA LEU A 8 5.89 26.48 -27.36
C LEU A 8 4.86 26.67 -28.51
N PRO A 9 4.87 27.78 -29.29
CA PRO A 9 3.91 28.01 -30.37
C PRO A 9 3.93 26.97 -31.48
N GLU A 10 5.07 26.40 -31.79
CA GLU A 10 5.18 25.40 -32.84
C GLU A 10 4.96 23.98 -32.26
N MET A 11 5.30 23.72 -31.00
CA MET A 11 4.90 22.49 -30.31
C MET A 11 3.38 22.33 -30.26
N ILE A 12 2.62 23.43 -30.08
CA ILE A 12 1.15 23.37 -30.16
C ILE A 12 0.68 23.07 -31.59
N VAL A 13 1.35 23.56 -32.63
CA VAL A 13 1.03 23.20 -34.02
C VAL A 13 1.25 21.70 -34.26
N ILE A 14 2.40 21.17 -33.81
CA ILE A 14 2.70 19.73 -33.89
C ILE A 14 1.65 18.93 -33.10
N LEU A 15 1.28 19.40 -31.90
CA LEU A 15 0.24 18.76 -31.09
C LEU A 15 -1.10 18.76 -31.83
N VAL A 16 -1.52 19.86 -32.46
CA VAL A 16 -2.75 19.92 -33.24
C VAL A 16 -2.72 18.94 -34.41
N VAL A 17 -1.61 18.86 -35.15
CA VAL A 17 -1.45 17.88 -36.24
C VAL A 17 -1.51 16.45 -35.69
N ALA A 18 -0.80 16.16 -34.61
CA ALA A 18 -0.84 14.85 -33.94
C ALA A 18 -2.24 14.50 -33.43
N LEU A 19 -2.97 15.48 -32.89
CA LEU A 19 -4.36 15.34 -32.46
C LEU A 19 -5.32 15.17 -33.64
N LEU A 20 -4.99 15.67 -34.82
CA LEU A 20 -5.82 15.46 -36.02
C LEU A 20 -5.66 14.03 -36.53
N ILE A 21 -4.43 13.49 -36.49
CA ILE A 21 -4.12 12.11 -36.88
C ILE A 21 -4.62 11.10 -35.85
N PHE A 22 -4.31 11.30 -34.57
CA PHE A 22 -4.69 10.39 -33.49
C PHE A 22 -6.11 10.64 -32.98
N GLY A 23 -6.61 11.87 -33.08
CA GLY A 23 -7.90 12.30 -32.54
C GLY A 23 -7.80 12.77 -31.07
N PRO A 24 -8.41 13.90 -30.68
CA PRO A 24 -8.42 14.35 -29.28
C PRO A 24 -9.21 13.44 -28.33
N LYS A 25 -10.06 12.55 -28.88
CA LYS A 25 -10.74 11.52 -28.09
C LYS A 25 -9.84 10.32 -27.77
N LYS A 26 -8.82 10.07 -28.58
CA LYS A 26 -7.95 8.89 -28.46
C LYS A 26 -6.94 9.03 -27.32
N LEU A 27 -6.40 10.23 -27.09
CA LEU A 27 -5.48 10.49 -25.97
C LEU A 27 -6.14 10.17 -24.60
N PRO A 28 -7.35 10.68 -24.29
CA PRO A 28 -8.09 10.29 -23.08
C PRO A 28 -8.48 8.81 -23.04
N GLU A 29 -8.79 8.20 -24.18
CA GLU A 29 -9.18 6.79 -24.27
C GLU A 29 -8.03 5.87 -23.86
N ILE A 30 -6.83 6.09 -24.42
CA ILE A 30 -5.61 5.38 -24.04
C ILE A 30 -5.32 5.62 -22.56
N GLY A 31 -5.40 6.87 -22.09
CA GLY A 31 -5.22 7.22 -20.69
C GLY A 31 -6.20 6.53 -19.73
N ARG A 32 -7.47 6.36 -20.13
CA ARG A 32 -8.47 5.60 -19.35
C ARG A 32 -8.14 4.11 -19.31
N SER A 33 -7.77 3.51 -20.43
CA SER A 33 -7.37 2.10 -20.50
C SER A 33 -6.15 1.82 -19.63
N LEU A 34 -5.11 2.65 -19.77
CA LEU A 34 -3.89 2.56 -18.97
C LEU A 34 -4.18 2.83 -17.49
N GLY A 35 -5.00 3.84 -17.20
CA GLY A 35 -5.43 4.19 -15.85
C GLY A 35 -6.18 3.08 -15.15
N GLN A 36 -7.09 2.39 -15.86
CA GLN A 36 -7.78 1.21 -15.32
C GLN A 36 -6.82 0.06 -15.04
N ALA A 37 -5.90 -0.23 -15.98
CA ALA A 37 -4.88 -1.27 -15.79
C ALA A 37 -3.99 -0.98 -14.57
N ILE A 38 -3.49 0.25 -14.44
CA ILE A 38 -2.69 0.71 -13.29
C ILE A 38 -3.51 0.65 -12.00
N ASN A 39 -4.78 1.04 -12.03
CA ASN A 39 -5.67 1.00 -10.86
C ASN A 39 -5.90 -0.44 -10.36
N SER A 40 -6.20 -1.37 -11.27
CA SER A 40 -6.36 -2.79 -10.93
C SER A 40 -5.05 -3.41 -10.43
N PHE A 41 -3.91 -3.06 -11.04
CA PHE A 41 -2.60 -3.50 -10.56
C PHE A 41 -2.31 -2.98 -9.15
N LYS A 42 -2.59 -1.70 -8.88
CA LYS A 42 -2.44 -1.09 -7.55
C LYS A 42 -3.36 -1.72 -6.51
N ALA A 43 -4.60 -2.07 -6.89
CA ALA A 43 -5.53 -2.75 -5.99
C ALA A 43 -5.02 -4.15 -5.65
N GLY A 44 -4.70 -4.98 -6.65
CA GLY A 44 -4.17 -6.32 -6.44
C GLY A 44 -2.85 -6.33 -5.65
N ALA A 45 -1.96 -5.38 -5.90
CA ALA A 45 -0.71 -5.24 -5.15
C ALA A 45 -0.95 -4.94 -3.65
N ARG A 46 -1.96 -4.12 -3.33
CA ARG A 46 -2.34 -3.84 -1.93
C ARG A 46 -2.96 -5.05 -1.24
N ASP A 47 -3.80 -5.79 -1.95
CA ASP A 47 -4.41 -7.00 -1.41
C ASP A 47 -3.33 -8.05 -1.12
N PHE A 48 -2.38 -8.22 -2.04
CA PHE A 48 -1.23 -9.11 -1.85
C PHE A 48 -0.33 -8.69 -0.67
N GLU A 49 0.00 -7.40 -0.55
CA GLU A 49 0.79 -6.88 0.57
C GLU A 49 0.09 -7.14 1.92
N ASN A 50 -1.22 -6.95 1.97
CA ASN A 50 -2.01 -7.18 3.18
C ASN A 50 -2.06 -8.67 3.56
N GLU A 51 -2.22 -9.57 2.60
CA GLU A 51 -2.24 -11.01 2.85
C GLU A 51 -0.86 -11.50 3.31
N PHE A 52 0.21 -11.10 2.61
CA PHE A 52 1.58 -11.43 3.00
C PHE A 52 1.92 -10.95 4.42
N LYS A 53 1.49 -9.74 4.79
CA LYS A 53 1.69 -9.20 6.14
C LYS A 53 0.91 -9.98 7.21
N ARG A 54 -0.29 -10.48 6.88
CA ARG A 54 -1.09 -11.33 7.78
C ARG A 54 -0.41 -12.67 7.99
N GLU A 55 -0.01 -13.33 6.91
CA GLU A 55 0.70 -14.60 6.95
C GLU A 55 2.01 -14.48 7.74
N ALA A 56 2.82 -13.45 7.46
CA ALA A 56 4.07 -13.21 8.18
C ALA A 56 3.84 -12.99 9.69
N LYS A 57 2.80 -12.22 10.07
CA LYS A 57 2.44 -11.98 11.47
C LYS A 57 2.00 -13.25 12.19
N HIS A 58 1.22 -14.11 11.52
CA HIS A 58 0.82 -15.40 12.08
C HIS A 58 2.00 -16.35 12.31
N LEU A 59 2.98 -16.35 11.40
CA LEU A 59 4.22 -17.12 11.58
C LEU A 59 5.07 -16.57 12.73
N GLU A 60 5.19 -15.24 12.85
CA GLU A 60 5.98 -14.61 13.94
C GLU A 60 5.34 -14.83 15.31
N GLU A 61 4.00 -14.72 15.41
CA GLU A 61 3.26 -14.97 16.65
C GLU A 61 3.41 -16.43 17.13
N GLY A 62 3.38 -17.41 16.21
CA GLY A 62 3.61 -18.82 16.54
C GLY A 62 5.00 -19.06 17.16
N VAL A 63 6.04 -18.39 16.64
CA VAL A 63 7.41 -18.49 17.17
C VAL A 63 7.54 -17.81 18.54
N LYS A 64 6.88 -16.67 18.72
CA LYS A 64 6.95 -15.89 19.98
C LYS A 64 6.24 -16.59 21.13
N VAL A 65 5.11 -17.25 20.87
CA VAL A 65 4.38 -18.07 21.87
C VAL A 65 5.23 -19.26 22.31
N SER A 66 5.99 -19.89 21.40
CA SER A 66 6.82 -21.04 21.76
C SER A 66 8.10 -20.67 22.51
N THR A 67 8.59 -19.43 22.40
CA THR A 67 9.83 -18.99 23.10
C THR A 67 9.54 -18.36 24.47
N SER A 68 8.32 -17.87 24.72
CA SER A 68 7.98 -17.25 26.02
C SER A 68 7.44 -18.23 27.07
N ALA A 69 7.29 -19.52 26.74
CA ALA A 69 6.66 -20.52 27.62
C ALA A 69 7.65 -21.30 28.50
N SER A 70 8.93 -20.93 28.54
CA SER A 70 9.95 -21.59 29.36
C SER A 70 10.54 -20.69 30.45
N GLU A 71 9.70 -19.99 31.20
CA GLU A 71 10.05 -19.54 32.56
C GLU A 71 9.09 -20.25 33.54
N PRO A 72 9.61 -21.13 34.41
CA PRO A 72 8.86 -22.17 35.09
C PRO A 72 8.02 -21.67 36.27
N GLU A 73 6.89 -22.35 36.42
CA GLU A 73 6.16 -22.69 37.66
C GLU A 73 6.53 -22.03 38.99
N LYS A 74 5.45 -21.62 39.68
CA LYS A 74 5.26 -21.53 41.14
C LYS A 74 5.93 -20.37 41.87
N VAL A 75 5.14 -19.30 42.05
CA VAL A 75 4.84 -18.78 43.39
C VAL A 75 3.38 -18.34 43.43
N VAL A 76 2.49 -19.30 43.68
CA VAL A 76 1.14 -19.02 44.16
C VAL A 76 1.29 -18.68 45.63
N ASP A 77 1.67 -17.43 45.94
CA ASP A 77 1.57 -16.90 47.30
C ASP A 77 0.25 -16.13 47.41
N VAL A 78 -0.80 -16.87 47.77
CA VAL A 78 -2.08 -16.33 48.25
C VAL A 78 -1.83 -15.86 49.68
N SER A 79 -1.23 -14.68 49.83
CA SER A 79 -1.12 -14.00 51.12
C SER A 79 -1.96 -12.73 51.11
N SER A 80 -3.11 -12.86 51.74
CA SER A 80 -4.04 -11.80 52.10
C SER A 80 -3.34 -10.66 52.85
N ALA A 81 -3.49 -9.42 52.38
CA ALA A 81 -3.42 -8.26 53.25
C ALA A 81 -4.27 -7.10 52.73
N THR A 82 -5.39 -6.90 53.43
CA THR A 82 -5.87 -5.59 53.88
C THR A 82 -6.57 -4.70 52.84
N ASN A 83 -7.89 -4.90 52.82
CA ASN A 83 -8.89 -3.85 52.68
C ASN A 83 -8.45 -2.54 53.37
N THR A 84 -8.16 -1.49 52.58
CA THR A 84 -8.18 -0.11 53.05
C THR A 84 -9.32 0.61 52.34
N ASN A 85 -10.50 0.41 52.89
CA ASN A 85 -11.65 1.28 52.77
C ASN A 85 -11.24 2.75 52.95
N LYS A 86 -11.46 3.58 51.93
CA LYS A 86 -11.42 5.03 52.02
C LYS A 86 -12.64 5.58 51.27
N ASN A 87 -13.78 5.50 51.94
CA ASN A 87 -14.94 6.34 51.66
C ASN A 87 -14.80 7.65 52.45
#